data_AF-A0A3B0YSK6-F1
#
_entry.id   AF-A0A3B0YSK6-F1
#
_cell.length_a   1.000
_cell.length_b   1.000
_cell.length_c   1.000
_cell.angle_alpha   90.00
_cell.angle_beta   90.00
_cell.angle_gamma   90.00
#
_symmetry.space_group_name_H-M   'P 1'
#
loop_
_entity.id
_entity.type
_entity.pdbx_description
1 polymer ?
#
loop_
_entity_poly.entity_id
_entity_poly.type
_entity_poly.pdbx_seq_one_letter_code
_entity_poly.pdbx_strand_id
1 'polypeptide(L)' 'PGGYLRILKMGFRSGDKAPMALVELVDRPEPEESDAEEFEAIEG' A
#
# COMPACT_ATOMS: atom_id res chain seq x y z
N PRO A 1 0.61 11.76 -20.77
CA PRO A 1 0.64 11.98 -19.31
C PRO A 1 0.77 10.60 -18.62
N GLY A 2 1.47 10.52 -17.48
CA GLY A 2 1.72 9.29 -16.73
C GLY A 2 2.12 9.64 -15.29
N GLY A 3 2.48 8.64 -14.47
CA GLY A 3 2.88 8.86 -13.08
C GLY A 3 1.81 8.57 -12.03
N TYR A 4 0.83 7.71 -12.34
CA TYR A 4 -0.22 7.31 -11.40
C TYR A 4 0.27 6.48 -10.21
N LEU A 5 1.52 6.00 -10.27
CA LEU A 5 2.13 5.18 -9.24
C LEU A 5 3.38 5.85 -8.69
N ARG A 6 3.53 5.81 -7.36
CA ARG A 6 4.80 6.11 -6.67
C ARG A 6 5.40 4.80 -6.18
N ILE A 7 6.70 4.62 -6.39
CA ILE A 7 7.44 3.42 -5.99
C ILE A 7 8.51 3.82 -4.99
N LEU A 8 8.47 3.23 -3.79
CA LEU A 8 9.47 3.42 -2.74
C LEU A 8 10.29 2.15 -2.58
N LYS A 9 11.60 2.22 -2.80
CA LYS A 9 12.51 1.06 -2.66
C LYS A 9 12.68 0.73 -1.18
N MET A 10 12.53 -0.55 -0.83
CA MET A 10 12.56 -1.04 0.56
C MET A 10 13.69 -2.03 0.83
N GLY A 11 14.75 -2.00 0.02
CA GLY A 11 15.88 -2.92 0.17
C GLY A 11 15.53 -4.34 -0.26
N PHE A 12 15.93 -5.34 0.53
CA PHE A 12 15.81 -6.75 0.18
C PHE A 12 15.01 -7.53 1.22
N ARG A 13 14.20 -8.48 0.77
CA ARG A 13 13.45 -9.40 1.62
C ARG A 13 14.39 -10.31 2.41
N SER A 14 14.05 -10.55 3.68
CA SER A 14 14.80 -11.49 4.52
C SER A 14 14.63 -12.93 4.01
N GLY A 15 15.69 -13.73 4.06
CA GLY A 15 15.69 -15.14 3.67
C GLY A 15 16.16 -15.40 2.23
N ASP A 16 15.68 -14.63 1.26
CA ASP A 16 16.03 -14.83 -0.16
C ASP A 16 16.71 -13.63 -0.82
N LYS A 17 16.85 -12.52 -0.08
CA LYS A 17 17.46 -11.27 -0.57
C LYS A 17 16.82 -10.77 -1.87
N ALA A 18 15.52 -11.01 -2.07
CA ALA A 18 14.81 -10.49 -3.23
C ALA A 18 14.58 -8.97 -3.08
N PRO A 19 14.79 -8.14 -4.12
CA PRO A 19 14.57 -6.70 -4.03
C PRO A 19 13.08 -6.39 -3.85
N MET A 20 12.77 -5.52 -2.89
CA MET A 20 11.40 -5.14 -2.51
C MET A 20 11.14 -3.65 -2.72
N ALA A 21 9.88 -3.31 -3.00
CA ALA A 21 9.40 -1.94 -3.06
C ALA A 21 7.94 -1.87 -2.63
N LEU A 22 7.55 -0.73 -2.05
CA LEU A 22 6.16 -0.36 -1.84
C LEU A 22 5.66 0.40 -3.08
N VAL A 23 4.45 0.09 -3.52
CA VAL A 23 3.79 0.74 -4.65
C VAL A 23 2.49 1.34 -4.16
N GLU A 24 2.30 2.64 -4.41
CA GLU A 24 1.09 3.36 -4.06
C GLU A 24 0.52 4.12 -5.25
N LEU A 25 -0.80 4.29 -5.27
CA LEU A 25 -1.49 5.16 -6.22
C LEU A 25 -1.30 6.62 -5.79
N VAL A 26 -0.88 7.48 -6.71
CA VAL A 26 -0.58 8.89 -6.43
C VAL A 26 -1.83 9.69 -6.08
N ASP A 27 -2.97 9.35 -6.69
CA ASP A 27 -4.24 10.06 -6.54
C ASP A 27 -5.28 9.24 -5.75
N ARG A 28 -4.82 8.36 -4.83
CA ARG A 28 -5.76 7.62 -3.98
C ARG A 28 -6.47 8.61 -3.03
N PRO A 29 -7.81 8.63 -2.96
CA PRO A 29 -8.50 9.41 -1.95
C PRO A 29 -8.11 8.92 -0.55
N GLU A 30 -8.12 9.82 0.42
CA GLU A 30 -7.98 9.41 1.82
C GLU A 30 -9.14 8.46 2.17
N PRO A 31 -8.85 7.35 2.87
CA PRO A 31 -9.89 6.44 3.30
C PRO A 31 -10.87 7.20 4.20
N GLU A 32 -12.17 7.06 3.93
CA GLU A 32 -13.20 7.64 4.78
C GLU A 32 -13.29 6.83 6.09
N GLU A 33 -13.73 7.45 7.20
CA GLU A 33 -13.82 6.76 8.49
C GLU A 33 -14.67 5.48 8.42
N SER A 34 -15.67 5.44 7.53
CA SER A 34 -16.49 4.24 7.27
C SER A 34 -15.69 3.07 6.69
N ASP A 35 -14.63 3.35 5.93
CA ASP A 35 -13.79 2.29 5.34
C ASP A 35 -13.00 1.55 6.43
N ALA A 36 -12.66 2.21 7.54
CA ALA A 36 -11.97 1.59 8.66
C ALA A 36 -12.92 0.74 9.53
N GLU A 37 -14.17 1.19 9.70
CA GLU A 37 -15.20 0.48 10.46
C GLU A 37 -15.60 -0.86 9.81
N GLU A 38 -15.60 -0.93 8.48
CA GLU A 38 -15.94 -2.16 7.74
C GLU A 38 -14.88 -3.26 7.90
N PHE A 39 -13.60 -2.91 8.06
CA PHE A 39 -12.55 -3.90 8.33
C PHE A 39 -12.63 -4.47 9.76
N GLU A 40 -12.91 -3.64 10.76
CA GLU A 40 -13.09 -4.08 12.16
C GLU A 40 -14.32 -4.98 12.32
N ALA A 41 -15.41 -4.72 11.57
CA ALA A 41 -16.63 -5.51 11.61
C ALA A 41 -16.50 -6.91 10.96
N ILE A 42 -15.50 -7.12 10.09
CA ILE A 42 -15.24 -8.41 9.43
C ILE A 42 -14.31 -9.29 10.28
N GLU A 43 -13.49 -8.71 11.15
CA GLU A 43 -12.60 -9.44 12.07
C GLU A 43 -13.26 -9.82 13.42
N GLY A 44 -14.50 -9.39 13.68
CA GLY A 44 -15.31 -9.76 14.85
C GLY A 44 -16.31 -10.88 14.59
#